data_AF-A0A940IXK3-F1
#
_entry.id   AF-A0A940IXK3-F1
#
_cell.length_a   1.000
_cell.length_b   1.000
_cell.length_c   1.000
_cell.angle_alpha   90.00
_cell.angle_beta   90.00
_cell.angle_gamma   90.00
#
_symmetry.space_group_name_H-M   'P 1'
#
loop_
_entity.id
_entity.type
_entity.pdbx_description
1 polymer ?
#
loop_
_entity_poly.entity_id
_entity_poly.type
_entity_poly.pdbx_seq_one_letter_code
_entity_poly.pdbx_strand_id
1 'polypeptide(L)' 'MKKIATLVLALSFGLAGCAPEVGSKEWCEDLKEKDKGQWTAEEAKDFTKHCIF' A
#
# COMPACT_ATOMS: atom_id res chain seq x y z
N MET A 1 -29.79 17.28 2.90
CA MET A 1 -29.36 15.97 3.42
C MET A 1 -29.08 14.93 2.32
N LYS A 2 -29.93 14.76 1.31
CA LYS A 2 -29.69 13.79 0.20
C LYS A 2 -28.41 14.06 -0.60
N LYS A 3 -28.06 15.33 -0.81
CA LYS A 3 -26.91 15.79 -1.63
C LYS A 3 -25.56 15.63 -0.92
N ILE A 4 -25.57 15.64 0.41
CA ILE A 4 -24.38 15.52 1.27
C ILE A 4 -23.97 14.04 1.35
N ALA A 5 -24.94 13.13 1.44
CA ALA A 5 -24.70 11.69 1.42
C ALA A 5 -24.03 11.22 0.11
N THR A 6 -24.38 11.83 -1.03
CA THR A 6 -23.79 11.49 -2.33
C THR A 6 -22.33 11.96 -2.47
N LEU A 7 -21.95 13.08 -1.83
CA LEU A 7 -20.57 13.61 -1.85
C LEU A 7 -19.58 12.78 -1.02
N VAL A 8 -20.03 12.22 0.11
CA VAL A 8 -19.18 11.39 1.00
C VAL A 8 -18.86 10.03 0.37
N LEU A 9 -19.80 9.47 -0.41
CA LEU A 9 -19.61 8.19 -1.09
C LEU A 9 -18.68 8.28 -2.30
N ALA A 10 -18.63 9.44 -2.98
CA ALA A 10 -17.70 9.66 -4.08
C ALA A 10 -16.24 9.84 -3.62
N LEU A 11 -16.03 10.37 -2.40
CA LEU A 11 -14.70 10.64 -1.85
C LEU A 11 -13.97 9.36 -1.39
N SER A 12 -14.72 8.30 -1.05
CA SER A 12 -14.16 7.04 -0.54
C SER A 12 -13.58 6.13 -1.63
N PHE A 13 -13.96 6.33 -2.89
CA PHE A 13 -13.41 5.59 -4.04
C PHE A 13 -12.12 6.20 -4.62
N GLY A 14 -11.78 7.43 -4.25
CA GLY A 14 -10.61 8.16 -4.79
C GLY A 14 -9.26 7.78 -4.19
N LEU A 15 -9.21 6.96 -3.13
CA LEU A 15 -7.98 6.57 -2.42
C LEU A 15 -7.43 5.19 -2.82
N ALA A 16 -8.02 4.51 -3.81
CA ALA A 16 -7.54 3.21 -4.29
C ALA A 16 -6.36 3.32 -5.29
N GLY A 17 -5.56 4.39 -5.21
CA GLY A 17 -4.48 4.69 -6.15
C GLY A 17 -3.16 4.99 -5.44
N CYS A 18 -2.09 4.39 -5.97
CA CYS A 18 -0.69 4.46 -5.55
C CYS A 18 -0.29 3.62 -4.33
N ALA A 19 -0.48 2.30 -4.42
CA ALA A 19 0.48 1.40 -3.78
C ALA A 19 1.62 1.16 -4.79
N PRO A 20 2.90 1.33 -4.41
CA PRO A 20 4.02 1.07 -5.30
C PRO A 20 4.05 -0.41 -5.70
N GLU A 21 4.55 -0.72 -6.90
CA GLU A 21 4.59 -2.10 -7.41
C GLU A 21 5.45 -2.98 -6.51
N VAL A 22 5.00 -4.18 -6.18
CA VAL A 22 5.75 -5.10 -5.30
C VAL A 22 7.13 -5.39 -5.90
N GLY A 23 8.17 -5.18 -5.09
CA GLY A 23 9.56 -5.33 -5.48
C GLY A 23 10.17 -4.15 -6.24
N SER A 24 9.42 -3.06 -6.47
CA SER A 24 9.98 -1.81 -6.96
C SER A 24 10.80 -1.11 -5.88
N LYS A 25 11.70 -0.20 -6.28
CA LYS A 25 12.55 0.55 -5.33
C LYS A 25 11.71 1.31 -4.29
N GLU A 26 10.63 1.96 -4.73
CA GLU A 26 9.72 2.70 -3.86
C GLU A 26 9.01 1.74 -2.89
N TRP A 27 8.53 0.59 -3.36
CA TRP A 27 7.93 -0.42 -2.49
C TRP A 27 8.92 -1.00 -1.47
N CYS A 28 10.16 -1.27 -1.86
CA CYS A 28 11.20 -1.76 -0.96
C CYS A 28 11.49 -0.76 0.17
N GLU A 29 11.62 0.52 -0.16
CA GLU A 29 11.88 1.56 0.84
C GLU A 29 10.67 1.73 1.77
N ASP A 30 9.45 1.83 1.21
CA ASP A 30 8.21 1.95 1.99
C ASP A 30 8.01 0.75 2.94
N LEU A 31 8.25 -0.48 2.45
CA LEU A 31 8.11 -1.68 3.26
C LEU A 31 9.21 -1.79 4.33
N LYS A 32 10.42 -1.27 4.05
CA LYS A 32 11.52 -1.23 5.01
C LYS A 32 11.26 -0.24 6.14
N GLU A 33 10.54 0.85 5.88
CA GLU A 33 10.08 1.80 6.89
C GLU A 33 8.90 1.24 7.71
N LYS A 34 8.09 0.35 7.13
CA LYS A 34 7.01 -0.36 7.83
C LYS A 34 7.59 -1.29 8.90
N ASP A 35 6.99 -1.28 10.10
CA ASP A 35 7.37 -2.19 11.19
C ASP A 35 7.27 -3.67 10.77
N LYS A 36 8.31 -4.45 11.04
CA LYS A 36 8.42 -5.86 10.61
C LYS A 36 7.33 -6.76 11.19
N GLY A 37 6.76 -6.43 12.35
CA GLY A 37 5.64 -7.17 12.94
C GLY A 37 4.33 -6.98 12.17
N GLN A 38 4.24 -5.93 11.35
CA GLN A 38 3.09 -5.63 10.48
C GLN A 38 3.25 -6.20 9.07
N TRP A 39 4.37 -6.87 8.79
CA TRP A 39 4.61 -7.49 7.50
C TRP A 39 3.74 -8.74 7.36
N THR A 40 3.16 -8.90 6.18
CA THR A 40 2.57 -10.17 5.79
C THR A 40 3.67 -11.16 5.37
N ALA A 41 3.35 -12.45 5.41
CA ALA A 41 4.29 -13.49 4.97
C ALA A 41 4.70 -13.30 3.49
N GLU A 42 3.77 -12.81 2.65
CA GLU A 42 4.03 -12.54 1.24
C GLU A 42 4.95 -11.32 1.05
N GLU A 43 4.70 -10.21 1.76
CA GLU A 43 5.58 -9.03 1.76
C GLU A 43 7.01 -9.40 2.18
N ALA A 44 7.18 -10.19 3.24
CA ALA A 44 8.50 -10.65 3.69
C ALA A 44 9.21 -11.50 2.63
N LYS A 45 8.47 -12.42 1.98
CA LYS A 45 8.99 -13.26 0.91
C LYS A 45 9.39 -12.43 -0.30
N ASP A 46 8.58 -11.47 -0.70
CA ASP A 46 8.86 -10.67 -1.89
C ASP A 46 9.96 -9.65 -1.63
N PHE A 47 10.05 -9.09 -0.42
CA PHE A 47 11.16 -8.23 -0.02
C PHE A 47 12.50 -8.96 -0.10
N THR A 48 12.57 -10.20 0.39
CA THR A 48 13.81 -10.99 0.32
C THR A 48 14.22 -11.36 -1.11
N LYS A 49 13.27 -11.47 -2.05
CA LYS A 49 13.53 -11.74 -3.46
C LYS A 49 13.90 -10.52 -4.29
N HIS A 50 13.28 -9.38 -3.97
CA HIS A 50 13.28 -8.19 -4.83
C HIS A 50 13.98 -6.98 -4.22
N CYS A 51 14.35 -7.01 -2.94
CA CYS A 51 14.90 -5.85 -2.25
C CYS A 51 16.23 -6.13 -1.54
N ILE A 52 16.65 -7.39 -1.44
CA ILE A 52 17.91 -7.83 -0.82
C ILE A 52 18.85 -8.35 -1.92
N PHE A 53 19.29 -7.43 -2.79
CA PHE A 53 20.32 -7.68 -3.79
C PHE A 53 21.71 -7.26 -3.31
#